data_AF-A0A947NC73-F1
#
_entry.id   AF-A0A947NC73-F1
#
_cell.length_a   1.000
_cell.length_b   1.000
_cell.length_c   1.000
_cell.angle_alpha   90.00
_cell.angle_beta   90.00
_cell.angle_gamma   90.00
#
_symmetry.space_group_name_H-M   'P 1'
#
loop_
_entity.id
_entity.type
_entity.pdbx_description
1 polymer ?
#
loop_
_entity_poly.entity_id
_entity_poly.type
_entity_poly.pdbx_seq_one_letter_code
_entity_poly.pdbx_strand_id
1 'polypeptide(L)'
;FELIQSMYKNYGFDMKPLIIEKEGKKESKENTYVLSKNINGISIKIIITMDNSDVKEALNDENIDIVGHRGHSFELQEETFCKNYKSRGNQLFFLGSCGSFREVPDIQKNMPNNYYLCDENMGVGEDNNQLLYYIMLAIANNKTTWQEVRDFINNSSPDFKLNEKGIVFPDQKGLLLRDYLSK
;
A
#
# COMPACT_ATOMS: atom_id res chain seq x y z
N PHE A 1 -2.49 5.44 -20.36
CA PHE A 1 -3.96 5.37 -20.19
C PHE A 1 -4.51 4.20 -20.98
N GLU A 2 -4.28 4.12 -22.30
CA GLU A 2 -4.69 2.96 -23.12
C GLU A 2 -4.07 1.62 -22.68
N LEU A 3 -2.79 1.59 -22.26
CA LEU A 3 -2.16 0.37 -21.75
C LEU A 3 -2.61 -0.02 -20.34
N ILE A 4 -2.90 0.95 -19.48
CA ILE A 4 -3.48 0.71 -18.14
C ILE A 4 -4.90 0.16 -18.31
N GLN A 5 -5.69 0.75 -19.20
CA GLN A 5 -6.99 0.21 -19.60
C GLN A 5 -6.88 -1.16 -20.28
N SER A 6 -5.85 -1.45 -21.09
CA SER A 6 -5.66 -2.77 -21.70
C SER A 6 -5.19 -3.83 -20.70
N MET A 7 -4.36 -3.45 -19.73
CA MET A 7 -4.00 -4.29 -18.58
C MET A 7 -5.22 -4.60 -17.71
N TYR A 8 -6.21 -3.72 -17.61
CA TYR A 8 -7.46 -4.04 -16.89
C TYR A 8 -8.42 -4.89 -17.74
N LYS A 9 -8.52 -4.61 -19.04
CA LYS A 9 -9.39 -5.34 -19.98
C LYS A 9 -8.97 -6.80 -20.16
N ASN A 10 -7.67 -7.10 -20.15
CA ASN A 10 -7.17 -8.47 -20.29
C ASN A 10 -7.32 -9.32 -19.02
N TYR A 11 -7.59 -8.71 -17.86
CA TYR A 11 -7.78 -9.41 -16.59
C TYR A 11 -9.23 -9.37 -16.07
N GLY A 12 -10.19 -8.91 -16.90
CA GLY A 12 -11.62 -9.02 -16.62
C GLY A 12 -12.18 -8.01 -15.61
N PHE A 13 -11.47 -6.92 -15.31
CA PHE A 13 -11.91 -5.91 -14.34
C PHE A 13 -12.64 -4.75 -15.05
N ASP A 14 -13.94 -4.63 -14.81
CA ASP A 14 -14.78 -3.52 -15.30
C ASP A 14 -14.75 -2.35 -14.30
N MET A 15 -13.63 -1.63 -14.25
CA MET A 15 -13.53 -0.42 -13.44
C MET A 15 -13.93 0.81 -14.25
N LYS A 16 -14.89 1.60 -13.72
CA LYS A 16 -15.03 3.00 -14.11
C LYS A 16 -13.72 3.71 -13.75
N PRO A 17 -13.00 4.31 -14.72
CA PRO A 17 -11.73 4.95 -14.42
C PRO A 17 -11.96 6.04 -13.39
N LEU A 18 -11.25 5.95 -12.25
CA LEU A 18 -11.08 7.08 -11.35
C LEU A 18 -10.45 8.19 -12.20
N ILE A 19 -11.22 9.23 -12.52
CA ILE A 19 -10.74 10.33 -13.36
C ILE A 19 -9.75 11.13 -12.51
N ILE A 20 -8.49 10.72 -12.56
CA ILE A 20 -7.37 11.52 -12.09
C ILE A 20 -7.10 12.52 -13.20
N GLU A 21 -7.49 13.77 -12.98
CA GLU A 21 -7.19 14.88 -13.89
C GLU A 21 -5.69 14.90 -14.21
N LYS A 22 -5.40 15.03 -15.50
CA LYS A 22 -4.11 14.73 -16.11
C LYS A 22 -3.14 15.88 -15.86
N GLU A 23 -2.61 15.99 -14.66
CA GLU A 23 -1.39 16.79 -14.36
C GLU A 23 -0.22 15.84 -14.07
N GLY A 24 0.11 14.97 -15.03
CA GLY A 24 1.22 14.03 -14.91
C GLY A 24 2.16 14.13 -16.11
N LYS A 25 3.43 14.46 -15.86
CA LYS A 25 4.50 14.27 -16.85
C LYS A 25 4.77 12.77 -16.99
N LYS A 26 4.56 12.23 -18.20
CA LYS A 26 4.96 10.85 -18.54
C LYS A 26 6.48 10.84 -18.78
N GLU A 27 7.25 10.51 -17.76
CA GLU A 27 8.65 10.09 -17.93
C GLU A 27 8.67 8.57 -17.99
N SER A 28 8.60 7.99 -19.19
CA SER A 28 8.73 6.54 -19.34
C SER A 28 10.19 6.18 -19.57
N LYS A 29 10.86 5.66 -18.54
CA LYS A 29 11.86 4.60 -18.75
C LYS A 29 11.08 3.30 -19.00
N GLU A 30 11.62 2.39 -19.81
CA GLU A 30 10.96 1.10 -20.10
C GLU A 30 10.50 0.46 -18.77
N ASN A 31 9.20 0.19 -18.62
CA ASN A 31 8.58 -0.49 -17.47
C ASN A 31 8.35 0.31 -16.16
N THR A 32 8.52 1.64 -16.15
CA THR A 32 8.15 2.48 -14.99
C THR A 32 7.06 3.50 -15.34
N TYR A 33 6.07 3.65 -14.46
CA TYR A 33 4.98 4.61 -14.54
C TYR A 33 4.95 5.50 -13.31
N VAL A 34 4.84 6.80 -13.53
CA VAL A 34 4.71 7.79 -12.46
C VAL A 34 3.35 8.48 -12.59
N LEU A 35 2.55 8.41 -11.53
CA LEU A 35 1.32 9.17 -11.36
C LEU A 35 1.57 10.24 -10.31
N SER A 36 1.13 11.47 -10.54
CA SER A 36 1.30 12.56 -9.58
C SER A 36 0.05 13.43 -9.51
N LYS A 37 -0.24 13.96 -8.32
CA LYS A 37 -1.30 14.94 -8.10
C LYS A 37 -0.93 15.85 -6.92
N ASN A 38 -1.14 17.16 -7.07
CA ASN A 38 -1.01 18.10 -5.96
C ASN A 38 -2.35 18.29 -5.26
N ILE A 39 -2.36 18.21 -3.93
CA ILE A 39 -3.55 18.37 -3.09
C ILE A 39 -3.16 19.20 -1.87
N ASN A 40 -3.78 20.37 -1.69
CA ASN A 40 -3.48 21.29 -0.58
C ASN A 40 -1.97 21.62 -0.44
N GLY A 41 -1.24 21.72 -1.56
CA GLY A 41 0.20 21.97 -1.56
C GLY A 41 1.08 20.73 -1.28
N ILE A 42 0.49 19.56 -1.08
CA ILE A 42 1.19 18.28 -0.92
C ILE A 42 1.20 17.54 -2.27
N SER A 43 2.41 17.17 -2.73
CA SER A 43 2.59 16.38 -3.94
C SER A 43 2.45 14.89 -3.61
N ILE A 44 1.37 14.28 -4.06
CA ILE A 44 1.19 12.83 -4.04
C ILE A 44 1.83 12.26 -5.30
N LYS A 45 2.76 11.30 -5.15
CA LYS A 45 3.40 10.58 -6.25
C LYS A 45 3.28 9.08 -6.05
N ILE A 46 2.79 8.36 -7.05
CA ILE A 46 2.73 6.90 -7.09
C ILE A 46 3.66 6.44 -8.22
N ILE A 47 4.66 5.63 -7.86
CA ILE A 47 5.61 5.06 -8.81
C ILE A 47 5.30 3.57 -8.91
N ILE A 48 4.96 3.11 -10.12
CA ILE A 48 4.66 1.72 -10.42
C ILE A 48 5.76 1.22 -11.36
N THR A 49 6.56 0.27 -10.93
CA THR A 49 7.64 -0.31 -11.72
C THR A 49 7.48 -1.83 -11.81
N MET A 50 7.87 -2.43 -12.94
CA MET A 50 8.04 -3.89 -13.05
C MET A 50 9.51 -4.30 -12.88
N ASP A 51 10.41 -3.32 -12.76
CA ASP A 51 11.80 -3.53 -12.40
C ASP A 51 11.90 -3.59 -10.87
N ASN A 52 12.25 -4.77 -10.35
CA ASN A 52 12.43 -4.99 -8.91
C ASN A 52 13.87 -4.74 -8.44
N SER A 53 14.77 -4.29 -9.32
CA SER A 53 16.19 -4.10 -8.99
C SER A 53 16.42 -3.05 -7.90
N ASP A 54 15.52 -2.08 -7.78
CA ASP A 54 15.57 -0.96 -6.85
C ASP A 54 14.77 -1.19 -5.54
N VAL A 55 14.06 -2.30 -5.39
CA VAL A 55 13.24 -2.60 -4.19
C VAL A 55 14.08 -2.48 -2.91
N LYS A 56 15.34 -2.92 -2.97
CA LYS A 56 16.28 -2.82 -1.84
C LYS A 56 16.60 -1.37 -1.49
N GLU A 57 16.78 -0.54 -2.49
CA GLU A 57 17.10 0.88 -2.33
C GLU A 57 15.87 1.59 -1.78
N ALA A 58 14.68 1.31 -2.30
CA ALA A 58 13.42 1.87 -1.80
C ALA A 58 13.15 1.51 -0.33
N LEU A 59 13.38 0.26 0.07
CA LEU A 59 13.28 -0.15 1.48
C LEU A 59 14.25 0.61 2.41
N ASN A 60 15.36 1.14 1.87
CA ASN A 60 16.40 1.86 2.61
C ASN A 60 16.44 3.38 2.37
N ASP A 61 15.70 3.94 1.41
CA ASP A 61 15.56 5.39 1.13
C ASP A 61 14.76 6.17 2.19
N GLU A 62 15.47 6.99 2.97
CA GLU A 62 14.91 7.80 4.09
C GLU A 62 13.67 8.62 3.75
N ASN A 63 13.42 8.90 2.47
CA ASN A 63 12.29 9.68 1.99
C ASN A 63 11.04 8.84 1.70
N ILE A 64 11.07 7.52 1.94
CA ILE A 64 9.96 6.60 1.72
C ILE A 64 9.32 6.20 3.05
N ASP A 65 8.11 6.73 3.27
CA ASP A 65 7.30 6.49 4.46
C ASP A 65 6.37 5.28 4.34
N ILE A 66 5.93 4.94 3.12
CA ILE A 66 4.96 3.86 2.87
C ILE A 66 5.53 2.92 1.81
N VAL A 67 5.53 1.62 2.13
CA VAL A 67 5.94 0.55 1.21
C VAL A 67 4.80 -0.44 1.06
N GLY A 68 4.35 -0.68 -0.17
CA GLY A 68 3.30 -1.65 -0.47
C GLY A 68 3.84 -2.89 -1.18
N HIS A 69 3.47 -4.08 -0.71
CA HIS A 69 3.63 -5.32 -1.48
C HIS A 69 2.34 -5.68 -2.19
N ARG A 70 2.44 -5.98 -3.48
CA ARG A 70 1.36 -6.53 -4.29
C ARG A 70 1.88 -7.76 -5.01
N GLY A 71 1.43 -8.93 -4.57
CA GLY A 71 1.91 -10.20 -5.09
C GLY A 71 1.32 -11.35 -4.29
N HIS A 72 1.88 -12.54 -4.45
CA HIS A 72 1.56 -13.67 -3.60
C HIS A 72 2.27 -13.55 -2.24
N SER A 73 1.73 -14.24 -1.23
CA SER A 73 2.33 -14.24 0.11
C SER A 73 3.68 -14.93 0.17
N PHE A 74 3.98 -15.87 -0.72
CA PHE A 74 5.31 -16.51 -0.78
C PHE A 74 6.40 -15.54 -1.27
N GLU A 75 6.07 -14.61 -2.18
CA GLU A 75 6.99 -13.58 -2.68
C GLU A 75 7.33 -12.55 -1.60
N LEU A 76 6.49 -12.46 -0.58
CA LEU A 76 6.58 -11.46 0.48
C LEU A 76 7.86 -11.64 1.31
N GLN A 77 8.26 -12.88 1.62
CA GLN A 77 9.54 -13.17 2.30
C GLN A 77 10.69 -13.48 1.34
N GLU A 78 10.42 -13.99 0.14
CA GLU A 78 11.48 -14.41 -0.78
C GLU A 78 12.02 -13.25 -1.61
N GLU A 79 11.14 -12.34 -2.02
CA GLU A 79 11.44 -11.31 -3.01
C GLU A 79 11.36 -9.89 -2.41
N THR A 80 10.27 -9.56 -1.72
CA THR A 80 10.00 -8.18 -1.29
C THR A 80 10.66 -7.84 0.05
N PHE A 81 10.32 -8.54 1.13
CA PHE A 81 10.84 -8.30 2.49
C PHE A 81 11.83 -9.39 2.90
N CYS A 82 12.83 -9.64 2.05
CA CYS A 82 13.75 -10.74 2.27
C CYS A 82 14.51 -10.65 3.61
N LYS A 83 14.86 -11.83 4.15
CA LYS A 83 15.44 -12.01 5.49
C LYS A 83 16.72 -11.21 5.76
N ASN A 84 17.38 -10.73 4.71
CA ASN A 84 18.61 -9.96 4.81
C ASN A 84 18.39 -8.43 4.86
N TYR A 85 17.13 -7.96 4.83
CA TYR A 85 16.84 -6.54 4.92
C TYR A 85 16.47 -6.12 6.34
N LYS A 86 17.08 -5.02 6.76
CA LYS A 86 16.71 -4.30 7.97
C LYS A 86 16.18 -2.94 7.54
N SER A 87 14.90 -2.70 7.80
CA SER A 87 14.34 -1.37 7.67
C SER A 87 14.83 -0.48 8.83
N ARG A 88 14.84 0.83 8.57
CA ARG A 88 15.18 1.88 9.54
C ARG A 88 14.15 2.04 10.65
N GLY A 89 12.96 1.45 10.50
CA GLY A 89 11.83 1.66 11.40
C GLY A 89 11.02 2.91 11.01
N ASN A 90 9.80 2.99 11.54
CA ASN A 90 8.80 4.03 11.31
C ASN A 90 8.17 4.08 9.91
N GLN A 91 8.38 3.08 9.05
CA GLN A 91 7.65 2.98 7.78
C GLN A 91 6.31 2.27 7.98
N LEU A 92 5.33 2.58 7.15
CA LEU A 92 4.09 1.83 7.03
C LEU A 92 4.24 0.79 5.91
N PHE A 93 4.21 -0.48 6.27
CA PHE A 93 4.17 -1.58 5.32
C PHE A 93 2.74 -2.01 5.06
N PHE A 94 2.33 -1.86 3.82
CA PHE A 94 1.05 -2.34 3.35
C PHE A 94 1.21 -3.69 2.66
N LEU A 95 0.70 -4.75 3.29
CA LEU A 95 0.86 -6.11 2.81
C LEU A 95 -0.39 -6.59 2.07
N GLY A 96 -0.55 -6.12 0.82
CA GLY A 96 -1.70 -6.41 -0.03
C GLY A 96 -1.65 -7.77 -0.74
N SER A 97 -1.33 -8.86 -0.05
CA SER A 97 -1.32 -10.22 -0.62
C SER A 97 -2.25 -11.17 0.13
N CYS A 98 -2.82 -12.18 -0.54
CA CYS A 98 -3.57 -13.25 0.12
C CYS A 98 -2.76 -13.90 1.25
N GLY A 99 -3.22 -13.75 2.50
CA GLY A 99 -2.57 -14.36 3.67
C GLY A 99 -1.31 -13.64 4.16
N SER A 100 -1.04 -12.40 3.73
CA SER A 100 0.09 -11.59 4.21
C SER A 100 0.15 -11.47 5.72
N PHE A 101 -1.02 -11.44 6.39
CA PHE A 101 -1.10 -11.37 7.84
C PHE A 101 -0.31 -12.48 8.55
N ARG A 102 -0.21 -13.67 7.93
CA ARG A 102 0.56 -14.80 8.48
C ARG A 102 2.07 -14.55 8.49
N GLU A 103 2.56 -13.69 7.59
CA GLU A 103 3.98 -13.38 7.39
C GLU A 103 4.46 -12.22 8.28
N VAL A 104 3.53 -11.40 8.78
CA VAL A 104 3.82 -10.27 9.69
C VAL A 104 4.79 -10.64 10.83
N PRO A 105 4.59 -11.73 11.61
CA PRO A 105 5.53 -12.07 12.68
C PRO A 105 6.99 -12.24 12.23
N ASP A 106 7.20 -12.82 11.05
CA ASP A 106 8.56 -13.05 10.54
C ASP A 106 9.17 -11.79 9.93
N ILE A 107 8.38 -10.99 9.21
CA ILE A 107 8.83 -9.67 8.71
C ILE A 107 9.19 -8.77 9.89
N GLN A 108 8.39 -8.79 10.95
CA GLN A 108 8.61 -7.98 12.15
C GLN A 108 9.89 -8.37 12.90
N LYS A 109 10.35 -9.64 12.85
CA LYS A 109 11.67 -10.02 13.39
C LYS A 109 12.82 -9.28 12.69
N ASN A 110 12.70 -9.07 11.38
CA ASN A 110 13.72 -8.39 10.58
C ASN A 110 13.55 -6.86 10.60
N MET A 111 12.33 -6.38 10.83
CA MET A 111 11.92 -4.98 10.67
C MET A 111 11.07 -4.48 11.87
N PRO A 112 11.55 -4.59 13.12
CA PRO A 112 10.73 -4.56 14.35
C PRO A 112 10.05 -3.22 14.67
N ASN A 113 10.52 -2.12 14.07
CA ASN A 113 10.07 -0.76 14.38
C ASN A 113 9.09 -0.19 13.34
N ASN A 114 8.54 -1.03 12.45
CA ASN A 114 7.61 -0.59 11.40
C ASN A 114 6.15 -0.82 11.78
N TYR A 115 5.26 -0.11 11.08
CA TYR A 115 3.82 -0.27 11.16
C TYR A 115 3.35 -1.17 10.03
N TYR A 116 2.28 -1.94 10.26
CA TYR A 116 1.77 -2.90 9.29
C TYR A 116 0.29 -2.65 9.06
N LEU A 117 -0.11 -2.61 7.78
CA LEU A 117 -1.48 -2.63 7.30
C LEU A 117 -1.65 -3.93 6.52
N CYS A 118 -2.57 -4.78 6.93
CA CYS A 118 -2.79 -6.09 6.29
C CYS A 118 -4.28 -6.27 5.98
N ASP A 119 -4.54 -7.02 4.92
CA ASP A 119 -5.87 -7.54 4.60
C ASP A 119 -6.02 -8.95 5.18
N GLU A 120 -7.13 -9.22 5.88
CA GLU A 120 -7.49 -10.55 6.35
C GLU A 120 -8.07 -11.43 5.23
N ASN A 121 -8.61 -10.80 4.18
CA ASN A 121 -9.22 -11.46 3.03
C ASN A 121 -8.27 -11.50 1.82
N MET A 122 -8.61 -12.33 0.83
CA MET A 122 -7.80 -12.54 -0.37
C MET A 122 -7.33 -11.20 -0.94
N GLY A 123 -6.01 -10.99 -1.06
CA GLY A 123 -5.44 -9.74 -1.56
C GLY A 123 -5.94 -9.39 -2.96
N VAL A 124 -7.06 -8.67 -3.03
CA VAL A 124 -7.61 -8.16 -4.28
C VAL A 124 -6.83 -6.90 -4.61
N GLY A 125 -6.06 -6.95 -5.69
CA GLY A 125 -5.20 -5.82 -6.08
C GLY A 125 -5.97 -4.50 -6.25
N GLU A 126 -7.25 -4.54 -6.62
CA GLU A 126 -8.12 -3.38 -6.69
C GLU A 126 -8.34 -2.74 -5.32
N ASP A 127 -8.79 -3.52 -4.33
CA ASP A 127 -9.04 -3.05 -2.97
C ASP A 127 -7.77 -2.46 -2.34
N ASN A 128 -6.63 -3.10 -2.62
CA ASN A 128 -5.34 -2.65 -2.12
C ASN A 128 -4.93 -1.29 -2.68
N ASN A 129 -5.07 -1.11 -4.00
CA ASN A 129 -4.75 0.15 -4.64
C ASN A 129 -5.68 1.27 -4.17
N GLN A 130 -6.98 0.97 -4.02
CA GLN A 130 -7.96 1.94 -3.54
C GLN A 130 -7.66 2.36 -2.09
N LEU A 131 -7.41 1.40 -1.20
CA LEU A 131 -7.07 1.68 0.19
C LEU A 131 -5.83 2.58 0.31
N LEU A 132 -4.74 2.21 -0.38
CA LEU A 132 -3.50 2.98 -0.35
C LEU A 132 -3.71 4.40 -0.89
N TYR A 133 -4.45 4.52 -2.00
CA TYR A 133 -4.80 5.82 -2.56
C TYR A 133 -5.55 6.71 -1.57
N TYR A 134 -6.59 6.19 -0.90
CA TYR A 134 -7.36 6.99 0.05
C TYR A 134 -6.59 7.29 1.34
N ILE A 135 -5.66 6.44 1.76
CA ILE A 135 -4.73 6.76 2.86
C ILE A 135 -3.85 7.96 2.48
N MET A 136 -3.22 7.93 1.30
CA MET A 136 -2.40 9.05 0.81
C MET A 136 -3.24 10.33 0.67
N LEU A 137 -4.49 10.20 0.19
CA LEU A 137 -5.40 11.32 0.06
C LEU A 137 -5.82 11.90 1.42
N ALA A 138 -6.06 11.05 2.42
CA ALA A 138 -6.36 11.49 3.78
C ALA A 138 -5.17 12.27 4.37
N ILE A 139 -3.95 11.76 4.22
CA ILE A 139 -2.72 12.44 4.66
C ILE A 139 -2.59 13.81 3.97
N ALA A 140 -2.81 13.88 2.66
CA ALA A 140 -2.79 15.15 1.93
C ALA A 140 -3.94 16.12 2.30
N ASN A 141 -4.96 15.62 3.00
CA ASN A 141 -6.03 16.42 3.60
C ASN A 141 -5.85 16.64 5.11
N ASN A 142 -4.60 16.58 5.58
CA ASN A 142 -4.19 16.83 6.96
C ASN A 142 -4.90 15.91 7.97
N LYS A 143 -5.22 14.68 7.59
CA LYS A 143 -5.66 13.65 8.55
C LYS A 143 -4.41 13.07 9.21
N THR A 144 -4.35 13.17 10.54
CA THR A 144 -3.13 12.86 11.31
C THR A 144 -3.30 11.67 12.25
N THR A 145 -4.54 11.22 12.44
CA THR A 145 -4.86 10.03 13.25
C THR A 145 -5.51 8.94 12.39
N TRP A 146 -5.35 7.68 12.81
CA TRP A 146 -5.97 6.55 12.11
C TRP A 146 -7.50 6.61 12.09
N GLN A 147 -8.11 7.17 13.15
CA GLN A 147 -9.54 7.42 13.18
C GLN A 147 -9.96 8.41 12.09
N GLU A 148 -9.27 9.54 11.99
CA GLU A 148 -9.53 10.54 10.93
C GLU A 148 -9.31 9.98 9.52
N VAL A 149 -8.31 9.13 9.33
CA VAL A 149 -8.05 8.45 8.05
C VAL A 149 -9.20 7.52 7.70
N ARG A 150 -9.68 6.69 8.64
CA ARG A 150 -10.84 5.81 8.42
C ARG A 150 -12.11 6.60 8.10
N ASP A 151 -12.39 7.64 8.88
CA ASP A 151 -13.56 8.49 8.66
C ASP A 151 -13.48 9.17 7.29
N PHE A 152 -12.28 9.61 6.87
CA PHE A 152 -12.07 10.16 5.54
C PHE A 152 -12.35 9.14 4.43
N ILE A 153 -11.81 7.92 4.55
CA ILE A 153 -12.01 6.86 3.55
C ILE A 153 -13.51 6.53 3.41
N ASN A 154 -14.19 6.27 4.54
CA ASN A 154 -15.62 5.92 4.56
C ASN A 154 -16.51 7.02 3.95
N ASN A 155 -16.13 8.30 4.09
CA ASN A 155 -16.87 9.42 3.53
C ASN A 155 -16.51 9.72 2.06
N SER A 156 -15.30 9.37 1.62
CA SER A 156 -14.79 9.70 0.29
C SER A 156 -15.07 8.62 -0.76
N SER A 157 -15.40 7.41 -0.32
CA SER A 157 -15.63 6.27 -1.21
C SER A 157 -16.91 5.51 -0.84
N PRO A 158 -18.07 5.87 -1.43
CA PRO A 158 -19.34 5.22 -1.12
C PRO A 158 -19.33 3.72 -1.49
N ASP A 159 -18.50 3.32 -2.46
CA ASP A 159 -18.37 1.94 -2.93
C ASP A 159 -17.26 1.15 -2.18
N PHE A 160 -16.37 1.82 -1.44
CA PHE A 160 -15.28 1.18 -0.70
C PHE A 160 -15.52 1.27 0.81
N LYS A 161 -16.20 0.27 1.34
CA LYS A 161 -16.56 0.19 2.76
C LYS A 161 -15.54 -0.60 3.55
N LEU A 162 -14.72 0.11 4.35
CA LEU A 162 -13.63 -0.49 5.13
C LEU A 162 -14.08 -1.66 6.03
N ASN A 163 -15.25 -1.53 6.66
CA ASN A 163 -15.81 -2.52 7.57
C ASN A 163 -16.20 -3.84 6.88
N GLU A 164 -16.47 -3.82 5.58
CA GLU A 164 -16.81 -5.02 4.81
C GLU A 164 -15.56 -5.73 4.26
N LYS A 165 -14.39 -5.09 4.32
CA LYS A 165 -13.13 -5.61 3.77
C LYS A 165 -12.27 -6.36 4.78
N GLY A 166 -12.47 -6.16 6.09
CA GLY A 166 -11.64 -6.78 7.12
C GLY A 166 -10.24 -6.17 7.23
N ILE A 167 -10.11 -4.89 6.89
CA ILE A 167 -8.84 -4.15 6.97
C ILE A 167 -8.51 -3.84 8.43
N VAL A 168 -7.30 -4.18 8.85
CA VAL A 168 -6.79 -3.92 10.20
C VAL A 168 -5.81 -2.75 10.17
N PHE A 169 -6.12 -1.72 10.97
CA PHE A 169 -5.31 -0.51 11.14
C PHE A 169 -4.37 -0.59 12.35
N PRO A 170 -3.22 0.13 12.33
CA PRO A 170 -2.22 0.03 13.40
C PRO A 170 -2.68 0.45 14.81
N ASP A 171 -3.74 1.24 14.96
CA ASP A 171 -4.30 1.62 16.26
C ASP A 171 -5.25 0.56 16.85
N GLN A 172 -5.61 -0.47 16.09
CA GLN A 172 -6.47 -1.56 16.54
C GLN A 172 -5.65 -2.58 17.34
N LYS A 173 -5.28 -2.20 18.56
CA LYS A 173 -4.37 -2.94 19.46
C LYS A 173 -4.68 -4.42 19.62
N GLY A 174 -5.95 -4.81 19.66
CA GLY A 174 -6.38 -6.21 19.82
C GLY A 174 -5.98 -7.15 18.67
N LEU A 175 -5.50 -6.59 17.54
CA LEU A 175 -5.10 -7.32 16.34
C LEU A 175 -3.60 -7.13 16.02
N LEU A 176 -2.87 -6.36 16.84
CA LEU A 176 -1.43 -6.25 16.71
C LEU A 176 -0.77 -7.51 17.26
N LEU A 177 -0.21 -8.31 16.36
CA LEU A 177 0.53 -9.56 16.62
C LEU A 177 1.61 -9.45 17.73
N ARG A 178 2.07 -8.23 18.03
CA ARG A 178 3.00 -7.91 19.13
C ARG A 178 2.48 -8.39 20.50
N ASP A 179 1.17 -8.42 20.71
CA ASP A 179 0.56 -8.89 21.96
C ASP A 179 0.42 -10.43 22.02
N TYR A 180 0.55 -11.13 20.88
CA TYR A 180 0.52 -12.59 20.80
C TYR A 180 1.91 -13.23 20.93
N LEU A 181 2.98 -12.53 20.54
CA LEU A 181 4.36 -13.01 20.64
C LEU A 181 5.07 -12.67 21.96
N SER A 182 4.43 -11.88 22.83
CA SER A 182 4.99 -11.44 24.12
C SER A 182 4.48 -12.26 25.32
N LYS A 183 3.87 -13.43 25.08
CA LYS A 183 3.53 -14.42 26.11
C LYS A 183 4.45 -15.64 26.03
#